data_AF-A0A6I9LYC4-F1
#
_entry.id   AF-A0A6I9LYC4-F1
#
_cell.length_a   1.000
_cell.length_b   1.000
_cell.length_c   1.000
_cell.angle_alpha   90.00
_cell.angle_beta   90.00
_cell.angle_gamma   90.00
#
_symmetry.space_group_name_H-M   'P 1'
#
loop_
_entity.id
_entity.type
_entity.pdbx_description
1 polymer ?
#
loop_
_entity_poly.entity_id
_entity_poly.type
_entity_poly.pdbx_seq_one_letter_code
_entity_poly.pdbx_strand_id
1 'polypeptide(L)'
;MHTKREPPERSPGDAIFRACAPEAPALLPPRAEAAAGCPAATRKVGGRVRSSRPTPSLGAGYIESHVWEPREQQRGSEQLERLQHLREDPDHQPDPLPRPYKKNGGIMSMIAAFYSNKSVLITGATGFLGKVLMEKLFRTSPHLKVIYILVRPKSGQTLQERVFQILNSKLFEKVKEVCPNVHEKIRPISADLNQRDFAISKEDMQELLSCTNIIFHCAATVRFDAHLREAVQLNVIATQQLLLMASQMPKLEAFIHISTAFSNCNLSHIDEVIYPCPVEPRKIIDSMEWLDDSIIDEITPKLIGDRPNTYTYTKALGEMVVQQESGNLNVAIVRPSIVGATWQEPFPGWVDNLNGPSGLIIAAGKGFLRSIKATPMAVADLIPVDTVVNLTIAVGWYTAVHRPKSTLIYHSTSGNLNPCNWYKMGLQVLATIEKIPFESAFRRPNADFTTNNFTTQYWNAVSHRAPAIIYDFYLRLTGRKPRMLKLMNRLLRTISMLEYFINHSWEWSTNNTEMLLSELSPEDQRVFNFDVRQLNWLEYIENYVLGVKKYLLKEDLAGIPKAKQHLKRLRNIHYLFNTALFLIVWRLLIARSQMARNIWFFIVSFCYKFISYFRASSTLKV
;
A
#
# COMPACT_ATOMS: atom_id res chain seq x y z
N MET A 1 -49.20 17.08 -5.99
CA MET A 1 -48.52 16.00 -5.23
C MET A 1 -47.35 15.47 -6.05
N HIS A 2 -46.15 16.03 -5.89
CA HIS A 2 -44.93 15.47 -6.48
C HIS A 2 -44.13 14.79 -5.37
N THR A 3 -44.17 13.46 -5.35
CA THR A 3 -43.33 12.65 -4.48
C THR A 3 -41.88 12.72 -4.94
N LYS A 4 -41.01 13.25 -4.06
CA LYS A 4 -39.55 13.20 -4.21
C LYS A 4 -39.13 11.73 -4.34
N ARG A 5 -38.57 11.35 -5.48
CA ARG A 5 -37.85 10.08 -5.63
C ARG A 5 -36.58 10.14 -4.78
N GLU A 6 -36.42 9.19 -3.86
CA GLU A 6 -35.15 8.94 -3.17
C GLU A 6 -34.05 8.63 -4.20
N PRO A 7 -32.78 9.01 -3.94
CA PRO A 7 -31.66 8.67 -4.81
C PRO A 7 -31.46 7.14 -4.86
N PRO A 8 -30.97 6.58 -5.98
CA PRO A 8 -30.81 5.13 -6.11
C PRO A 8 -29.83 4.59 -5.06
N GLU A 9 -30.23 3.51 -4.36
CA GLU A 9 -29.37 2.78 -3.43
C GLU A 9 -28.03 2.45 -4.09
N ARG A 10 -26.92 2.86 -3.43
CA ARG A 10 -25.56 2.51 -3.87
C ARG A 10 -25.42 1.00 -3.90
N SER A 11 -24.91 0.46 -4.99
CA SER A 11 -24.89 -0.98 -5.15
C SER A 11 -23.74 -1.62 -4.37
N PRO A 12 -23.88 -2.87 -3.86
CA PRO A 12 -22.89 -3.51 -2.98
C PRO A 12 -21.47 -3.60 -3.57
N GLY A 13 -21.35 -3.59 -4.89
CA GLY A 13 -20.08 -3.71 -5.60
C GLY A 13 -19.35 -2.39 -5.78
N ASP A 14 -20.00 -1.22 -5.63
CA ASP A 14 -19.42 0.07 -6.04
C ASP A 14 -18.18 0.46 -5.22
N ALA A 15 -18.13 0.07 -3.94
CA ALA A 15 -16.96 0.29 -3.10
C ALA A 15 -15.75 -0.56 -3.55
N ILE A 16 -15.96 -1.82 -3.92
CA ILE A 16 -14.89 -2.71 -4.41
C ILE A 16 -14.53 -2.40 -5.87
N PHE A 17 -15.51 -1.99 -6.68
CA PHE A 17 -15.27 -1.49 -8.03
C PHE A 17 -14.39 -0.24 -8.02
N ARG A 18 -14.53 0.63 -7.02
CA ARG A 18 -13.64 1.78 -6.77
C ARG A 18 -12.32 1.36 -6.13
N ALA A 19 -12.32 0.40 -5.21
CA ALA A 19 -11.11 -0.17 -4.58
C ALA A 19 -10.15 -0.81 -5.58
N CYS A 20 -10.71 -1.42 -6.62
CA CYS A 20 -9.97 -2.17 -7.64
C CYS A 20 -10.02 -1.49 -9.02
N ALA A 21 -10.30 -0.19 -9.09
CA ALA A 21 -10.21 0.58 -10.34
C ALA A 21 -8.80 1.18 -10.46
N PRO A 22 -8.11 1.00 -11.60
CA PRO A 22 -6.97 1.87 -11.91
C PRO A 22 -7.49 3.30 -12.07
N GLU A 23 -6.77 4.28 -11.54
CA GLU A 23 -6.94 5.67 -11.98
C GLU A 23 -6.57 5.72 -13.46
N ALA A 24 -7.56 5.67 -14.34
CA ALA A 24 -7.32 5.80 -15.77
C ALA A 24 -6.88 7.25 -16.06
N PRO A 25 -5.79 7.47 -16.81
CA PRO A 25 -5.54 8.77 -17.41
C PRO A 25 -6.68 9.09 -18.38
N ALA A 26 -7.10 10.36 -18.40
CA ALA A 26 -8.09 10.84 -19.35
C ALA A 26 -7.51 10.75 -20.77
N LEU A 27 -7.79 9.65 -21.48
CA LEU A 27 -7.56 9.56 -22.91
C LEU A 27 -8.64 10.38 -23.63
N LEU A 28 -8.20 11.39 -24.36
CA LEU A 28 -9.02 12.14 -25.31
C LEU A 28 -9.66 11.17 -26.32
N PRO A 29 -10.92 11.40 -26.74
CA PRO A 29 -11.52 10.61 -27.81
C PRO A 29 -10.78 10.86 -29.14
N PRO A 30 -10.66 9.86 -30.03
CA PRO A 30 -10.02 10.05 -31.32
C PRO A 30 -10.82 11.08 -32.14
N ARG A 31 -10.13 12.10 -32.63
CA ARG A 31 -10.66 13.03 -33.64
C ARG A 31 -10.97 12.23 -34.90
N ALA A 32 -12.19 12.36 -35.39
CA ALA A 32 -12.57 11.97 -36.74
C ALA A 32 -11.90 12.95 -37.71
N GLU A 33 -10.91 12.49 -38.47
CA GLU A 33 -10.41 13.23 -39.63
C GLU A 33 -11.17 12.80 -40.87
N ALA A 34 -11.81 13.81 -41.48
CA ALA A 34 -12.52 13.72 -42.73
C ALA A 34 -11.55 13.57 -43.90
N ALA A 35 -12.00 12.80 -44.90
CA ALA A 35 -11.32 12.56 -46.15
C ALA A 35 -11.08 13.84 -46.97
N ALA A 36 -9.87 13.98 -47.52
CA ALA A 36 -9.60 14.73 -48.74
C ALA A 36 -8.43 14.05 -49.48
N GLY A 37 -8.61 13.80 -50.77
CA GLY A 37 -7.87 12.81 -51.56
C GLY A 37 -6.60 13.27 -52.29
N CYS A 38 -5.78 12.25 -52.62
CA CYS A 38 -4.97 12.02 -53.84
C CYS A 38 -3.91 13.04 -54.33
N PRO A 39 -2.93 12.64 -55.19
CA PRO A 39 -2.46 11.28 -55.55
C PRO A 39 -0.91 11.10 -55.64
N ALA A 40 -0.52 9.82 -55.61
CA ALA A 40 0.53 9.10 -56.36
C ALA A 40 1.88 9.77 -56.73
N ALA A 41 2.97 9.11 -56.31
CA ALA A 41 4.18 8.97 -57.15
C ALA A 41 4.91 7.64 -56.86
N THR A 42 5.12 6.91 -57.95
CA THR A 42 5.78 5.62 -58.13
C THR A 42 7.29 5.64 -57.92
N ARG A 43 7.88 4.57 -57.37
CA ARG A 43 9.09 3.95 -57.98
C ARG A 43 9.33 2.51 -57.53
N LYS A 44 9.52 1.64 -58.52
CA LYS A 44 9.81 0.21 -58.45
C LYS A 44 11.31 -0.07 -58.33
N VAL A 45 11.64 -1.06 -57.49
CA VAL A 45 12.44 -2.30 -57.75
C VAL A 45 13.81 -2.22 -58.41
N GLY A 46 14.80 -2.88 -57.79
CA GLY A 46 15.75 -3.74 -58.50
C GLY A 46 17.13 -3.92 -57.86
N GLY A 47 17.47 -5.14 -57.43
CA GLY A 47 18.88 -5.53 -57.16
C GLY A 47 19.07 -6.76 -56.27
N ARG A 48 19.07 -7.97 -56.85
CA ARG A 48 19.63 -9.20 -56.26
C ARG A 48 21.10 -9.32 -56.67
N VAL A 49 22.02 -9.68 -55.75
CA VAL A 49 23.20 -10.55 -56.03
C VAL A 49 23.55 -11.38 -54.78
N ARG A 50 24.07 -12.59 -55.02
CA ARG A 50 24.25 -13.78 -54.15
C ARG A 50 25.59 -13.83 -53.38
N SER A 51 25.57 -14.67 -52.32
CA SER A 51 26.60 -15.62 -51.81
C SER A 51 28.03 -15.11 -51.50
N SER A 52 28.61 -15.35 -50.32
CA SER A 52 29.11 -16.67 -49.88
C SER A 52 29.72 -16.60 -48.47
N ARG A 53 29.60 -17.67 -47.67
CA ARG A 53 30.41 -17.95 -46.46
C ARG A 53 31.74 -18.61 -46.86
N PRO A 54 32.74 -18.65 -45.97
CA PRO A 54 32.93 -19.89 -45.19
C PRO A 54 33.38 -19.69 -43.73
N THR A 55 33.05 -20.68 -42.90
CA THR A 55 33.67 -21.00 -41.59
C THR A 55 35.03 -21.70 -41.78
N PRO A 56 35.88 -21.77 -40.74
CA PRO A 56 36.16 -23.08 -40.15
C PRO A 56 36.28 -23.10 -38.61
N SER A 57 36.33 -24.33 -38.11
CA SER A 57 36.12 -24.81 -36.74
C SER A 57 37.39 -25.19 -35.98
N LEU A 58 37.28 -25.15 -34.65
CA LEU A 58 37.88 -26.03 -33.61
C LEU A 58 39.41 -26.11 -33.42
N GLY A 59 39.83 -25.76 -32.20
CA GLY A 59 41.09 -26.17 -31.58
C GLY A 59 40.97 -26.09 -30.05
N ALA A 60 41.07 -27.23 -29.38
CA ALA A 60 41.12 -27.38 -27.92
C ALA A 60 42.53 -27.06 -27.40
N GLY A 61 42.61 -26.44 -26.22
CA GLY A 61 43.88 -26.20 -25.51
C GLY A 61 43.65 -25.83 -24.05
N TYR A 62 44.05 -26.73 -23.14
CA TYR A 62 44.22 -26.55 -21.71
C TYR A 62 45.26 -25.46 -21.39
N ILE A 63 45.00 -24.50 -20.49
CA ILE A 63 46.03 -23.84 -19.65
C ILE A 63 45.45 -23.39 -18.28
N GLU A 64 46.05 -23.98 -17.24
CA GLU A 64 46.41 -23.52 -15.88
C GLU A 64 45.60 -22.49 -15.07
N SER A 65 45.37 -22.90 -13.82
CA SER A 65 44.92 -22.12 -12.67
C SER A 65 45.97 -21.10 -12.20
N HIS A 66 45.61 -19.81 -12.21
CA HIS A 66 46.29 -18.79 -11.42
C HIS A 66 45.33 -18.18 -10.39
N VAL A 67 45.66 -18.39 -9.12
CA VAL A 67 45.11 -17.71 -7.96
C VAL A 67 45.58 -16.25 -8.00
N TRP A 68 44.65 -15.31 -8.00
CA TRP A 68 44.91 -13.88 -7.84
C TRP A 68 44.61 -13.49 -6.38
N GLU A 69 45.65 -13.16 -5.62
CA GLU A 69 45.52 -12.45 -4.34
C GLU A 69 45.46 -10.92 -4.58
N PRO A 70 44.63 -10.14 -3.87
CA PRO A 70 44.47 -8.71 -4.15
C PRO A 70 45.53 -7.86 -3.42
N ARG A 71 46.38 -7.15 -4.20
CA ARG A 71 47.29 -6.09 -3.70
C ARG A 71 46.65 -4.70 -3.60
N GLU A 72 45.33 -4.59 -3.58
CA GLU A 72 44.63 -3.29 -3.51
C GLU A 72 44.22 -2.85 -2.11
N GLN A 73 44.37 -3.70 -1.08
CA GLN A 73 43.97 -3.38 0.29
C GLN A 73 44.99 -2.54 1.09
N GLN A 74 46.24 -2.43 0.63
CA GLN A 74 47.29 -1.66 1.32
C GLN A 74 47.46 -0.21 0.81
N ARG A 75 46.98 0.13 -0.40
CA ARG A 75 47.00 1.53 -0.88
C ARG A 75 45.86 2.39 -0.32
N GLY A 76 44.76 1.76 0.08
CA GLY A 76 43.63 2.45 0.70
C GLY A 76 43.92 2.95 2.13
N SER A 77 44.74 2.24 2.89
CA SER A 77 45.08 2.60 4.28
C SER A 77 46.01 3.82 4.37
N GLU A 78 46.99 3.95 3.48
CA GLU A 78 47.92 5.10 3.47
C GLU A 78 47.29 6.40 2.95
N GLN A 79 46.26 6.31 2.11
CA GLN A 79 45.45 7.47 1.69
C GLN A 79 44.44 7.91 2.75
N LEU A 80 43.94 6.99 3.59
CA LEU A 80 43.06 7.31 4.71
C LEU A 80 43.80 8.07 5.84
N GLU A 81 45.05 7.71 6.15
CA GLU A 81 45.83 8.40 7.19
C GLU A 81 46.26 9.82 6.78
N ARG A 82 46.54 10.06 5.48
CA ARG A 82 46.85 11.41 4.98
C ARG A 82 45.63 12.34 4.91
N LEU A 83 44.42 11.78 4.80
CA LEU A 83 43.17 12.57 4.81
C LEU A 83 42.65 12.87 6.22
N GLN A 84 43.15 12.18 7.25
CA GLN A 84 42.82 12.46 8.65
C GLN A 84 43.57 13.67 9.23
N HIS A 85 44.66 14.13 8.61
CA HIS A 85 45.45 15.27 9.11
C HIS A 85 45.08 16.65 8.51
N LEU A 86 44.14 16.72 7.57
CA LEU A 86 43.73 17.98 6.92
C LEU A 86 42.21 18.09 6.91
N ARG A 87 41.60 18.41 8.06
CA ARG A 87 40.31 19.09 8.24
C ARG A 87 39.91 19.09 9.72
N GLU A 88 40.69 19.80 10.53
CA GLU A 88 40.16 20.40 11.75
C GLU A 88 40.18 21.92 11.52
N ASP A 89 39.00 22.47 11.23
CA ASP A 89 38.76 23.91 11.36
C ASP A 89 38.19 24.11 12.77
N PRO A 90 38.94 24.69 13.73
CA PRO A 90 38.55 24.73 15.14
C PRO A 90 37.37 25.67 15.44
N ASP A 91 36.91 26.49 14.47
CA ASP A 91 35.97 27.59 14.72
C ASP A 91 34.52 27.36 14.26
N HIS A 92 34.15 26.16 13.79
CA HIS A 92 32.75 25.86 13.47
C HIS A 92 31.99 25.28 14.67
N GLN A 93 31.59 26.14 15.60
CA GLN A 93 30.61 25.78 16.63
C GLN A 93 29.23 25.55 15.98
N PRO A 94 28.56 24.40 16.22
CA PRO A 94 27.16 24.24 15.84
C PRO A 94 26.32 25.28 16.59
N ASP A 95 25.34 25.87 15.90
CA ASP A 95 24.36 26.77 16.54
C ASP A 95 23.81 26.11 17.81
N PRO A 96 23.70 26.85 18.93
CA PRO A 96 23.18 26.29 20.16
C PRO A 96 21.75 25.77 19.91
N LEU A 97 21.51 24.52 20.28
CA LEU A 97 20.19 23.89 20.32
C LEU A 97 19.13 24.90 20.82
N PRO A 98 17.93 24.96 20.23
CA PRO A 98 16.86 25.80 20.77
C PRO A 98 16.62 25.39 22.22
N ARG A 99 17.01 26.27 23.16
CA ARG A 99 16.82 26.03 24.59
C ARG A 99 15.32 25.94 24.87
N PRO A 100 14.87 25.02 25.74
CA PRO A 100 13.46 24.90 26.08
C PRO A 100 12.93 26.21 26.66
N TYR A 101 12.09 26.90 25.88
CA TYR A 101 11.41 28.11 26.32
C TYR A 101 10.24 27.71 27.22
N LYS A 102 10.37 27.91 28.54
CA LYS A 102 9.26 27.72 29.48
C LYS A 102 8.29 28.90 29.33
N LYS A 103 7.12 28.66 28.74
CA LYS A 103 5.94 29.52 28.92
C LYS A 103 4.78 28.68 29.43
N ASN A 104 4.33 28.98 30.64
CA ASN A 104 3.12 28.42 31.29
C ASN A 104 3.08 26.89 31.49
N GLY A 105 4.01 26.34 32.28
CA GLY A 105 3.79 25.10 33.04
C GLY A 105 3.70 23.76 32.30
N GLY A 106 3.74 23.73 30.96
CA GLY A 106 3.85 22.50 30.16
C GLY A 106 5.28 22.25 29.67
N ILE A 107 5.74 21.00 29.71
CA ILE A 107 6.97 20.59 29.00
C ILE A 107 6.67 20.65 27.50
N MET A 108 7.45 21.40 26.73
CA MET A 108 7.26 21.55 25.28
C MET A 108 8.08 20.49 24.55
N SER A 109 7.47 19.77 23.60
CA SER A 109 8.17 18.83 22.72
C SER A 109 9.23 19.56 21.88
N MET A 110 10.45 19.03 21.87
CA MET A 110 11.57 19.59 21.10
C MET A 110 11.38 19.38 19.61
N ILE A 111 10.82 18.23 19.21
CA ILE A 111 10.47 17.95 17.81
C ILE A 111 9.42 18.96 17.32
N ALA A 112 8.35 19.20 18.10
CA ALA A 112 7.32 20.16 17.73
C ALA A 112 7.87 21.59 17.59
N ALA A 113 8.77 21.98 18.49
CA ALA A 113 9.46 23.26 18.45
C ALA A 113 10.36 23.41 17.22
N PHE A 114 11.08 22.36 16.82
CA PHE A 114 11.95 22.35 15.65
C PHE A 114 11.20 22.68 14.35
N TYR A 115 10.00 22.13 14.16
CA TYR A 115 9.18 22.41 12.97
C TYR A 115 8.51 23.79 12.98
N SER A 116 8.59 24.54 14.08
CA SER A 116 8.04 25.90 14.15
C SER A 116 8.81 26.83 13.22
N ASN A 117 8.08 27.69 12.49
CA ASN A 117 8.61 28.60 11.48
C ASN A 117 9.36 27.96 10.30
N LYS A 118 9.36 26.63 10.18
CA LYS A 118 9.95 25.91 9.03
C LYS A 118 8.99 25.86 7.85
N SER A 119 9.54 25.85 6.64
CA SER A 119 8.80 25.53 5.42
C SER A 119 9.08 24.08 5.02
N VAL A 120 8.03 23.30 4.81
CA VAL A 120 8.13 21.85 4.55
C VAL A 120 7.59 21.53 3.17
N LEU A 121 8.36 20.82 2.34
CA LEU A 121 7.89 20.27 1.07
C LEU A 121 7.49 18.80 1.26
N ILE A 122 6.25 18.47 0.94
CA ILE A 122 5.74 17.09 0.96
C ILE A 122 5.34 16.67 -0.44
N THR A 123 6.06 15.69 -1.00
CA THR A 123 5.59 15.00 -2.21
C THR A 123 4.63 13.88 -1.83
N GLY A 124 3.62 13.61 -2.65
CA GLY A 124 2.62 12.58 -2.31
C GLY A 124 1.67 13.00 -1.17
N ALA A 125 1.61 14.29 -0.85
CA ALA A 125 0.77 14.88 0.20
C ALA A 125 -0.72 14.55 0.07
N THR A 126 -1.21 14.34 -1.16
CA THR A 126 -2.62 13.96 -1.41
C THR A 126 -2.92 12.48 -1.15
N GLY A 127 -1.88 11.65 -0.99
CA GLY A 127 -1.96 10.23 -0.67
C GLY A 127 -2.20 9.97 0.82
N PHE A 128 -2.44 8.70 1.16
CA PHE A 128 -2.82 8.30 2.53
C PHE A 128 -1.81 8.73 3.59
N LEU A 129 -0.54 8.32 3.47
CA LEU A 129 0.52 8.69 4.40
C LEU A 129 0.75 10.21 4.45
N GLY A 130 0.78 10.86 3.28
CA GLY A 130 1.01 12.30 3.16
C GLY A 130 -0.04 13.15 3.87
N LYS A 131 -1.33 12.76 3.83
CA LYS A 131 -2.40 13.45 4.56
C LYS A 131 -2.23 13.34 6.08
N VAL A 132 -1.88 12.16 6.59
CA VAL A 132 -1.64 11.97 8.03
C VAL A 132 -0.39 12.72 8.48
N LEU A 133 0.66 12.76 7.64
CA LEU A 133 1.86 13.56 7.90
C LEU A 133 1.54 15.06 8.01
N MET A 134 0.76 15.60 7.06
CA MET A 134 0.30 16.98 7.11
C MET A 134 -0.55 17.26 8.35
N GLU A 135 -1.52 16.39 8.64
CA GLU A 135 -2.38 16.51 9.83
C GLU A 135 -1.53 16.61 11.09
N LYS A 136 -0.60 15.67 11.26
CA LYS A 136 0.25 15.59 12.43
C LYS A 136 1.11 16.84 12.58
N LEU A 137 1.80 17.26 11.53
CA LEU A 137 2.64 18.46 11.54
C LEU A 137 1.85 19.72 11.94
N PHE A 138 0.68 19.95 11.35
CA PHE A 138 -0.13 21.13 11.72
C PHE A 138 -0.73 21.04 13.12
N ARG A 139 -1.11 19.84 13.57
CA ARG A 139 -1.67 19.65 14.91
C ARG A 139 -0.63 19.81 16.01
N THR A 140 0.61 19.37 15.82
CA THR A 140 1.67 19.46 16.84
C THR A 140 2.49 20.74 16.73
N SER A 141 2.61 21.32 15.54
CA SER A 141 3.41 22.51 15.28
C SER A 141 2.57 23.60 14.61
N PRO A 142 1.61 24.22 15.33
CA PRO A 142 0.73 25.24 14.75
C PRO A 142 1.47 26.49 14.27
N HIS A 143 2.71 26.72 14.74
CA HIS A 143 3.59 27.80 14.29
C HIS A 143 4.44 27.42 13.06
N LEU A 144 4.25 26.24 12.46
CA LEU A 144 4.83 25.90 11.16
C LEU A 144 4.47 26.99 10.13
N LYS A 145 5.44 27.38 9.30
CA LYS A 145 5.29 28.52 8.39
C LYS A 145 4.40 28.17 7.21
N VAL A 146 4.79 27.16 6.43
CA VAL A 146 4.06 26.70 5.25
C VAL A 146 4.39 25.24 4.92
N ILE A 147 3.40 24.48 4.49
CA ILE A 147 3.61 23.19 3.82
C ILE A 147 3.36 23.37 2.32
N TYR A 148 4.41 23.20 1.54
CA TYR A 148 4.35 23.07 0.09
C TYR A 148 3.91 21.64 -0.27
N ILE A 149 2.91 21.53 -1.12
CA ILE A 149 2.44 20.22 -1.60
C ILE A 149 2.49 20.15 -3.12
N LEU A 150 3.10 19.08 -3.64
CA LEU A 150 3.11 18.82 -5.07
C LEU A 150 1.81 18.12 -5.49
N VAL A 151 1.08 18.74 -6.39
CA VAL A 151 -0.27 18.31 -6.80
C VAL A 151 -0.31 18.13 -8.31
N ARG A 152 -0.58 16.89 -8.74
CA ARG A 152 -0.78 16.59 -10.17
C ARG A 152 -2.03 17.30 -10.71
N PRO A 153 -1.95 17.99 -11.86
CA PRO A 153 -3.11 18.55 -12.54
C PRO A 153 -4.13 17.45 -12.89
N LYS A 154 -5.42 17.74 -12.75
CA LYS A 154 -6.51 16.85 -13.18
C LYS A 154 -7.57 17.66 -13.91
N SER A 155 -8.01 17.20 -15.08
CA SER A 155 -9.03 17.89 -15.88
C SER A 155 -10.28 18.17 -15.06
N GLY A 156 -10.66 19.45 -14.97
CA GLY A 156 -11.90 19.89 -14.30
C GLY A 156 -11.82 20.08 -12.79
N GLN A 157 -10.62 20.10 -12.17
CA GLN A 157 -10.45 20.53 -10.77
C GLN A 157 -9.29 21.50 -10.61
N THR A 158 -9.51 22.57 -9.83
CA THR A 158 -8.45 23.51 -9.45
C THR A 158 -7.56 22.94 -8.35
N LEU A 159 -6.33 23.45 -8.19
CA LEU A 159 -5.43 23.03 -7.11
C LEU A 159 -6.04 23.31 -5.73
N GLN A 160 -6.73 24.45 -5.61
CA GLN A 160 -7.37 24.95 -4.41
C GLN A 160 -8.56 24.07 -4.02
N GLU A 161 -9.35 23.60 -4.99
CA GLU A 161 -10.38 22.60 -4.74
C GLU A 161 -9.81 21.30 -4.18
N ARG A 162 -8.63 20.86 -4.66
CA ARG A 162 -7.98 19.65 -4.11
C ARG A 162 -7.53 19.87 -2.66
N VAL A 163 -6.97 21.03 -2.34
CA VAL A 163 -6.63 21.39 -0.94
C VAL A 163 -7.88 21.43 -0.07
N PHE A 164 -8.94 22.06 -0.55
CA PHE A 164 -10.21 22.16 0.16
C PHE A 164 -10.82 20.78 0.44
N GLN A 165 -10.75 19.85 -0.51
CA GLN A 165 -11.19 18.47 -0.31
C GLN A 165 -10.39 17.74 0.78
N ILE A 166 -9.07 17.95 0.84
CA ILE A 166 -8.21 17.38 1.88
C ILE A 166 -8.61 17.92 3.24
N LEU A 167 -8.71 19.25 3.37
CA LEU A 167 -9.05 19.92 4.62
C LEU A 167 -10.48 19.62 5.09
N ASN A 168 -11.42 19.29 4.20
CA ASN A 168 -12.78 18.90 4.58
C ASN A 168 -12.92 17.45 4.99
N SER A 169 -11.87 16.64 4.88
CA SER A 169 -11.89 15.30 5.45
C SER A 169 -11.91 15.36 6.98
N LYS A 170 -12.52 14.33 7.58
CA LYS A 170 -12.60 14.19 9.04
C LYS A 170 -11.24 14.25 9.73
N LEU A 171 -10.18 13.83 9.02
CA LEU A 171 -8.81 13.83 9.50
C LEU A 171 -8.36 15.20 10.02
N PHE A 172 -8.77 16.29 9.36
CA PHE A 172 -8.32 17.65 9.66
C PHE A 172 -9.24 18.42 10.62
N GLU A 173 -10.27 17.80 11.22
CA GLU A 173 -11.17 18.48 12.18
C GLU A 173 -10.37 19.09 13.35
N LYS A 174 -9.53 18.29 14.00
CA LYS A 174 -8.70 18.74 15.12
C LYS A 174 -7.63 19.76 14.70
N VAL A 175 -7.13 19.67 13.47
CA VAL A 175 -6.19 20.66 12.91
C VAL A 175 -6.88 22.02 12.78
N LYS A 176 -8.14 22.07 12.34
CA LYS A 176 -8.88 23.34 12.24
C LYS A 176 -9.14 23.99 13.59
N GLU A 177 -9.23 23.20 14.66
CA GLU A 177 -9.35 23.70 16.04
C GLU A 177 -8.04 24.32 16.53
N VAL A 178 -6.90 23.66 16.29
CA VAL A 178 -5.58 24.08 16.79
C VAL A 178 -4.91 25.13 15.89
N CYS A 179 -5.17 25.07 14.58
CA CYS A 179 -4.63 25.97 13.57
C CYS A 179 -5.76 26.46 12.63
N PRO A 180 -6.61 27.41 13.07
CA PRO A 180 -7.76 27.88 12.29
C PRO A 180 -7.40 28.42 10.89
N ASN A 181 -6.21 29.01 10.76
CA ASN A 181 -5.69 29.53 9.50
C ASN A 181 -4.86 28.51 8.69
N VAL A 182 -5.03 27.20 8.92
CA VAL A 182 -4.29 26.13 8.20
C VAL A 182 -4.38 26.26 6.68
N HIS A 183 -5.48 26.77 6.15
CA HIS A 183 -5.70 26.97 4.72
C HIS A 183 -4.73 27.99 4.10
N GLU A 184 -4.26 28.98 4.86
CA GLU A 184 -3.24 29.95 4.44
C GLU A 184 -1.83 29.36 4.48
N LYS A 185 -1.65 28.27 5.23
CA LYS A 185 -0.36 27.60 5.46
C LYS A 185 -0.13 26.40 4.54
N ILE A 186 -1.04 26.12 3.61
CA ILE A 186 -0.85 25.10 2.58
C ILE A 186 -0.69 25.79 1.24
N ARG A 187 0.48 25.61 0.62
CA ARG A 187 0.78 26.14 -0.71
C ARG A 187 0.80 25.00 -1.72
N PRO A 188 -0.28 24.80 -2.50
CA PRO A 188 -0.30 23.79 -3.54
C PRO A 188 0.49 24.26 -4.76
N ILE A 189 1.41 23.41 -5.24
CA ILE A 189 2.22 23.65 -6.43
C ILE A 189 1.81 22.61 -7.48
N SER A 190 1.51 23.10 -8.69
CA SER A 190 1.25 22.22 -9.83
C SER A 190 2.53 21.49 -10.20
N ALA A 191 2.52 20.17 -10.14
CA ALA A 191 3.67 19.36 -10.49
C ALA A 191 3.26 17.96 -10.99
N ASP A 192 3.97 17.45 -11.99
CA ASP A 192 3.90 16.06 -12.41
C ASP A 192 5.28 15.41 -12.38
N LEU A 193 5.44 14.43 -11.48
CA LEU A 193 6.70 13.70 -11.27
C LEU A 193 7.13 12.85 -12.47
N ASN A 194 6.27 12.72 -13.49
CA ASN A 194 6.61 12.06 -14.75
C ASN A 194 7.26 12.99 -15.78
N GLN A 195 7.33 14.29 -15.50
CA GLN A 195 7.86 15.30 -16.42
C GLN A 195 9.23 15.81 -15.94
N ARG A 196 10.03 16.35 -16.88
CA ARG A 196 11.26 17.07 -16.53
C ARG A 196 10.95 18.27 -15.64
N ASP A 197 11.81 18.54 -14.67
CA ASP A 197 11.63 19.58 -13.64
C ASP A 197 10.25 19.56 -12.97
N PHE A 198 9.63 18.37 -12.96
CA PHE A 198 8.27 18.11 -12.51
C PHE A 198 7.18 18.99 -13.15
N ALA A 199 7.47 19.63 -14.29
CA ALA A 199 6.61 20.65 -14.90
C ALA A 199 6.17 21.77 -13.92
N ILE A 200 7.02 22.11 -12.96
CA ILE A 200 6.79 23.22 -12.01
C ILE A 200 7.06 24.55 -12.73
N SER A 201 6.28 25.59 -12.41
CA SER A 201 6.51 26.94 -12.95
C SER A 201 7.86 27.50 -12.47
N LYS A 202 8.46 28.43 -13.21
CA LYS A 202 9.75 29.02 -12.80
C LYS A 202 9.63 29.75 -11.47
N GLU A 203 8.50 30.42 -11.27
CA GLU A 203 8.17 31.19 -10.07
C GLU A 203 8.03 30.27 -8.86
N ASP A 204 7.24 29.19 -8.96
CA ASP A 204 7.08 28.23 -7.87
C ASP A 204 8.37 27.46 -7.59
N MET A 205 9.17 27.15 -8.63
CA MET A 205 10.48 26.51 -8.48
C MET A 205 11.42 27.41 -7.67
N GLN A 206 11.50 28.71 -8.01
CA GLN A 206 12.32 29.66 -7.27
C GLN A 206 11.86 29.82 -5.81
N GLU A 207 10.54 29.81 -5.56
CA GLU A 207 9.99 29.81 -4.20
C GLU A 207 10.44 28.56 -3.42
N LEU A 208 10.28 27.37 -4.00
CA LEU A 208 10.71 26.11 -3.38
C LEU A 208 12.19 26.10 -3.06
N LEU A 209 13.03 26.53 -4.00
CA LEU A 209 14.48 26.55 -3.83
C LEU A 209 14.90 27.49 -2.69
N SER A 210 14.27 28.66 -2.57
CA SER A 210 14.66 29.70 -1.61
C SER A 210 14.08 29.54 -0.19
N CYS A 211 12.98 28.80 -0.05
CA CYS A 211 12.21 28.76 1.20
C CYS A 211 12.20 27.41 1.92
N THR A 212 12.46 26.29 1.24
CA THR A 212 12.27 24.95 1.81
C THR A 212 13.35 24.61 2.86
N ASN A 213 12.91 24.14 4.04
CA ASN A 213 13.78 23.69 5.13
C ASN A 213 13.80 22.16 5.26
N ILE A 214 12.67 21.48 5.04
CA ILE A 214 12.57 20.01 5.15
C ILE A 214 11.84 19.46 3.93
N ILE A 215 12.33 18.36 3.37
CA ILE A 215 11.63 17.58 2.34
C ILE A 215 11.19 16.24 2.92
N PHE A 216 9.91 15.91 2.78
CA PHE A 216 9.39 14.56 2.95
C PHE A 216 8.95 14.00 1.59
N HIS A 217 9.76 13.12 1.04
CA HIS A 217 9.48 12.47 -0.24
C HIS A 217 8.61 11.21 -0.03
N CYS A 218 7.28 11.39 -0.04
CA CYS A 218 6.32 10.29 0.14
C CYS A 218 5.69 9.81 -1.17
N ALA A 219 5.91 10.50 -2.29
CA ALA A 219 5.35 10.09 -3.58
C ALA A 219 5.98 8.79 -4.08
N ALA A 220 5.13 7.84 -4.47
CA ALA A 220 5.54 6.60 -5.12
C ALA A 220 4.35 6.01 -5.88
N THR A 221 4.61 5.19 -6.89
CA THR A 221 3.59 4.25 -7.36
C THR A 221 3.54 3.07 -6.39
N VAL A 222 2.37 2.80 -5.81
CA VAL A 222 2.13 1.62 -4.94
C VAL A 222 1.39 0.51 -5.68
N ARG A 223 1.37 0.58 -7.01
CA ARG A 223 0.74 -0.42 -7.86
C ARG A 223 1.72 -1.56 -8.13
N PHE A 224 1.39 -2.75 -7.63
CA PHE A 224 2.21 -3.95 -7.81
C PHE A 224 2.16 -4.51 -9.23
N ASP A 225 1.27 -4.00 -10.09
CA ASP A 225 1.14 -4.35 -11.52
C ASP A 225 1.59 -3.23 -12.47
N ALA A 226 2.31 -2.22 -11.97
CA ALA A 226 2.80 -1.15 -12.82
C ALA A 226 3.86 -1.66 -13.81
N HIS A 227 3.79 -1.19 -15.05
CA HIS A 227 4.82 -1.42 -16.06
C HIS A 227 6.18 -0.88 -15.55
N LEU A 228 7.27 -1.57 -15.87
CA LEU A 228 8.58 -1.24 -15.29
C LEU A 228 9.00 0.21 -15.60
N ARG A 229 8.75 0.70 -16.82
CA ARG A 229 9.05 2.10 -17.20
C ARG A 229 8.34 3.11 -16.29
N GLU A 230 7.05 2.91 -16.03
CA GLU A 230 6.27 3.78 -15.15
C GLU A 230 6.79 3.74 -13.71
N ALA A 231 7.14 2.55 -13.23
CA ALA A 231 7.69 2.36 -11.88
C ALA A 231 9.07 3.01 -11.73
N VAL A 232 9.96 2.88 -12.72
CA VAL A 232 11.28 3.53 -12.75
C VAL A 232 11.12 5.05 -12.81
N GLN A 233 10.23 5.56 -13.66
CA GLN A 233 9.97 7.01 -13.75
C GLN A 233 9.58 7.61 -12.39
N LEU A 234 8.61 7.00 -11.70
CA LEU A 234 8.07 7.56 -10.46
C LEU A 234 8.93 7.31 -9.21
N ASN A 235 9.57 6.15 -9.11
CA ASN A 235 10.28 5.75 -7.88
C ASN A 235 11.80 5.95 -7.96
N VAL A 236 12.35 6.16 -9.17
CA VAL A 236 13.81 6.27 -9.38
C VAL A 236 14.14 7.62 -10.00
N ILE A 237 13.64 7.92 -11.20
CA ILE A 237 13.97 9.17 -11.93
C ILE A 237 13.43 10.40 -11.17
N ALA A 238 12.18 10.34 -10.69
CA ALA A 238 11.62 11.44 -9.91
C ALA A 238 12.38 11.67 -8.60
N THR A 239 12.89 10.61 -7.96
CA THR A 239 13.72 10.73 -6.76
C THR A 239 15.06 11.39 -7.09
N GLN A 240 15.72 10.98 -8.18
CA GLN A 240 16.95 11.62 -8.69
C GLN A 240 16.74 13.11 -8.96
N GLN A 241 15.68 13.47 -9.70
CA GLN A 241 15.34 14.88 -9.98
C GLN A 241 15.08 15.67 -8.70
N LEU A 242 14.45 15.06 -7.69
CA LEU A 242 14.15 15.72 -6.43
C LEU A 242 15.41 15.94 -5.59
N LEU A 243 16.38 15.01 -5.63
CA LEU A 243 17.69 15.17 -4.99
C LEU A 243 18.48 16.31 -5.65
N LEU A 244 18.46 16.39 -6.99
CA LEU A 244 19.09 17.49 -7.72
C LEU A 244 18.44 18.85 -7.41
N MET A 245 17.12 18.88 -7.26
CA MET A 245 16.41 20.09 -6.81
C MET A 245 16.78 20.45 -5.37
N ALA A 246 16.86 19.44 -4.49
CA ALA A 246 17.20 19.59 -3.08
C ALA A 246 18.64 20.10 -2.88
N SER A 247 19.60 19.69 -3.71
CA SER A 247 20.99 20.17 -3.63
C SER A 247 21.15 21.65 -3.96
N GLN A 248 20.12 22.27 -4.56
CA GLN A 248 20.07 23.69 -4.89
C GLN A 248 19.35 24.52 -3.82
N MET A 249 18.90 23.90 -2.71
CA MET A 249 18.18 24.56 -1.62
C MET A 249 19.14 24.98 -0.49
N PRO A 250 19.50 26.28 -0.35
CA PRO A 250 20.48 26.71 0.65
C PRO A 250 19.99 26.58 2.10
N LYS A 251 18.68 26.46 2.34
CA LYS A 251 18.08 26.35 3.67
C LYS A 251 17.66 24.93 4.04
N LEU A 252 17.92 23.95 3.17
CA LEU A 252 17.50 22.58 3.39
C LEU A 252 18.32 21.96 4.54
N GLU A 253 17.61 21.52 5.57
CA GLU A 253 18.18 20.94 6.78
C GLU A 253 18.07 19.42 6.78
N ALA A 254 17.02 18.85 6.18
CA ALA A 254 16.82 17.40 6.06
C ALA A 254 16.00 17.00 4.83
N PHE A 255 16.41 15.89 4.20
CA PHE A 255 15.66 15.20 3.15
C PHE A 255 15.30 13.79 3.62
N ILE A 256 14.01 13.51 3.76
CA ILE A 256 13.52 12.22 4.25
C ILE A 256 12.84 11.46 3.10
N HIS A 257 13.43 10.33 2.72
CA HIS A 257 12.90 9.46 1.67
C HIS A 257 12.02 8.35 2.27
N ILE A 258 10.77 8.24 1.84
CA ILE A 258 9.90 7.12 2.22
C ILE A 258 10.08 5.99 1.22
N SER A 259 10.71 4.91 1.66
CA SER A 259 10.86 3.67 0.93
C SER A 259 9.82 2.63 1.42
N THR A 260 10.19 1.35 1.50
CA THR A 260 9.38 0.28 2.07
C THR A 260 10.28 -0.77 2.70
N ALA A 261 9.82 -1.41 3.78
CA ALA A 261 10.52 -2.56 4.36
C ALA A 261 10.72 -3.68 3.32
N PHE A 262 9.83 -3.77 2.33
CA PHE A 262 9.84 -4.83 1.33
C PHE A 262 10.79 -4.60 0.13
N SER A 263 11.61 -3.55 0.11
CA SER A 263 12.57 -3.29 -0.98
C SER A 263 13.48 -4.49 -1.24
N ASN A 264 13.84 -5.20 -0.17
CA ASN A 264 14.71 -6.38 -0.19
C ASN A 264 14.02 -7.63 0.36
N CYS A 265 12.70 -7.74 0.13
CA CYS A 265 11.88 -8.87 0.62
C CYS A 265 12.28 -10.25 0.06
N ASN A 266 13.17 -10.29 -0.93
CA ASN A 266 13.83 -11.51 -1.40
C ASN A 266 14.83 -12.11 -0.37
N LEU A 267 15.20 -11.35 0.67
CA LEU A 267 15.98 -11.82 1.81
C LEU A 267 15.06 -12.19 2.96
N SER A 268 15.49 -13.12 3.83
CA SER A 268 14.75 -13.48 5.06
C SER A 268 15.03 -12.54 6.23
N HIS A 269 16.26 -12.05 6.32
CA HIS A 269 16.73 -11.10 7.33
C HIS A 269 17.13 -9.81 6.62
N ILE A 270 16.61 -8.68 7.09
CA ILE A 270 16.77 -7.38 6.44
C ILE A 270 17.24 -6.36 7.47
N ASP A 271 18.46 -5.88 7.27
CA ASP A 271 19.13 -4.88 8.07
C ASP A 271 18.78 -3.46 7.61
N GLU A 272 19.03 -2.50 8.50
CA GLU A 272 18.93 -1.06 8.24
C GLU A 272 20.13 -0.54 7.44
N VAL A 273 20.39 -1.19 6.31
CA VAL A 273 21.44 -0.85 5.34
C VAL A 273 20.84 -0.74 3.94
N ILE A 274 21.52 -0.03 3.05
CA ILE A 274 21.16 0.01 1.62
C ILE A 274 21.83 -1.20 0.95
N TYR A 275 21.02 -2.02 0.30
CA TYR A 275 21.50 -3.22 -0.38
C TYR A 275 21.83 -2.92 -1.84
N PRO A 276 22.95 -3.42 -2.38
CA PRO A 276 23.30 -3.22 -3.78
C PRO A 276 22.28 -3.92 -4.69
N CYS A 277 21.89 -3.24 -5.76
CA CYS A 277 21.10 -3.84 -6.84
C CYS A 277 22.03 -4.51 -7.88
N PRO A 278 21.59 -5.60 -8.55
CA PRO A 278 22.41 -6.27 -9.56
C PRO A 278 22.79 -5.37 -10.75
N VAL A 279 21.92 -4.41 -11.07
CA VAL A 279 22.14 -3.42 -12.12
C VAL A 279 22.15 -2.03 -11.49
N GLU A 280 23.14 -1.24 -11.89
CA GLU A 280 23.28 0.15 -11.46
C GLU A 280 22.09 1.01 -11.91
N PRO A 281 21.54 1.92 -11.06
CA PRO A 281 20.36 2.70 -11.39
C PRO A 281 20.46 3.46 -12.72
N ARG A 282 21.62 4.07 -13.03
CA ARG A 282 21.83 4.83 -14.28
C ARG A 282 21.60 3.99 -15.53
N LYS A 283 22.14 2.76 -15.55
CA LYS A 283 21.95 1.84 -16.69
C LYS A 283 20.48 1.48 -16.90
N ILE A 284 19.72 1.33 -15.81
CA ILE A 284 18.28 1.08 -15.89
C ILE A 284 17.56 2.32 -16.44
N ILE A 285 17.87 3.51 -15.91
CA ILE A 285 17.28 4.78 -16.37
C ILE A 285 17.53 4.95 -17.87
N ASP A 286 18.78 4.86 -18.32
CA ASP A 286 19.15 5.01 -19.73
C ASP A 286 18.42 3.98 -20.60
N SER A 287 18.35 2.73 -20.15
CA SER A 287 17.62 1.67 -20.86
C SER A 287 16.13 1.98 -21.01
N MET A 288 15.51 2.57 -19.97
CA MET A 288 14.10 2.97 -19.99
C MET A 288 13.84 4.21 -20.87
N GLU A 289 14.85 4.86 -21.44
CA GLU A 289 14.62 5.97 -22.39
C GLU A 289 14.41 5.47 -23.83
N TRP A 290 15.17 4.45 -24.27
CA TRP A 290 15.22 4.03 -25.68
C TRP A 290 14.65 2.64 -25.96
N LEU A 291 14.56 1.74 -24.98
CA LEU A 291 13.94 0.43 -25.20
C LEU A 291 12.45 0.57 -25.48
N ASP A 292 11.91 -0.28 -26.34
CA ASP A 292 10.46 -0.40 -26.56
C ASP A 292 9.76 -1.14 -25.41
N ASP A 293 8.49 -0.84 -25.17
CA ASP A 293 7.72 -1.45 -24.07
C ASP A 293 7.65 -2.98 -24.16
N SER A 294 7.60 -3.56 -25.38
CA SER A 294 7.62 -5.02 -25.55
C SER A 294 8.93 -5.65 -25.07
N ILE A 295 10.06 -5.00 -25.34
CA ILE A 295 11.37 -5.49 -24.88
C ILE A 295 11.47 -5.32 -23.36
N ILE A 296 10.97 -4.21 -22.81
CA ILE A 296 10.92 -3.97 -21.37
C ILE A 296 10.11 -5.08 -20.68
N ASP A 297 8.94 -5.44 -21.19
CA ASP A 297 8.11 -6.53 -20.67
C ASP A 297 8.86 -7.87 -20.68
N GLU A 298 9.62 -8.17 -21.75
CA GLU A 298 10.41 -9.40 -21.87
C GLU A 298 11.59 -9.47 -20.89
N ILE A 299 12.28 -8.35 -20.64
CA ILE A 299 13.44 -8.31 -19.72
C ILE A 299 13.04 -8.11 -18.26
N THR A 300 11.85 -7.55 -17.98
CA THR A 300 11.40 -7.20 -16.62
C THR A 300 11.55 -8.37 -15.62
N PRO A 301 11.13 -9.62 -15.93
CA PRO A 301 11.29 -10.74 -15.01
C PRO A 301 12.75 -11.00 -14.61
N LYS A 302 13.70 -10.81 -15.53
CA LYS A 302 15.13 -10.97 -15.25
C LYS A 302 15.69 -9.83 -14.41
N LEU A 303 15.19 -8.61 -14.60
CA LEU A 303 15.63 -7.42 -13.85
C LEU A 303 15.14 -7.45 -12.40
N ILE A 304 13.87 -7.80 -12.17
CA ILE A 304 13.31 -7.86 -10.81
C ILE A 304 13.89 -9.04 -10.01
N GLY A 305 14.31 -10.11 -10.69
CA GLY A 305 14.88 -11.31 -10.07
C GLY A 305 13.89 -11.99 -9.14
N ASP A 306 14.33 -12.33 -7.92
CA ASP A 306 13.51 -13.02 -6.92
C ASP A 306 12.48 -12.11 -6.22
N ARG A 307 12.40 -10.84 -6.60
CA ARG A 307 11.42 -9.91 -6.04
C ARG A 307 10.04 -10.15 -6.65
N PRO A 308 8.96 -10.01 -5.86
CA PRO A 308 7.61 -10.37 -6.30
C PRO A 308 6.99 -9.43 -7.34
N ASN A 309 7.50 -8.20 -7.47
CA ASN A 309 6.92 -7.18 -8.34
C ASN A 309 7.89 -6.01 -8.62
N THR A 310 7.53 -5.20 -9.62
CA THR A 310 8.27 -4.00 -10.03
C THR A 310 8.36 -2.93 -8.93
N TYR A 311 7.38 -2.87 -8.03
CA TYR A 311 7.37 -1.92 -6.91
C TYR A 311 8.54 -2.14 -5.95
N THR A 312 8.72 -3.36 -5.44
CA THR A 312 9.81 -3.71 -4.52
C THR A 312 11.19 -3.48 -5.15
N TYR A 313 11.34 -3.86 -6.43
CA TYR A 313 12.56 -3.61 -7.18
C TYR A 313 12.87 -2.11 -7.35
N THR A 314 11.90 -1.31 -7.78
CA THR A 314 12.13 0.13 -8.03
C THR A 314 12.29 0.93 -6.75
N LYS A 315 11.74 0.48 -5.61
CA LYS A 315 12.05 1.05 -4.30
C LYS A 315 13.49 0.78 -3.87
N ALA A 316 14.00 -0.44 -4.09
CA ALA A 316 15.43 -0.72 -3.87
C ALA A 316 16.34 0.14 -4.77
N LEU A 317 15.98 0.30 -6.04
CA LEU A 317 16.71 1.20 -6.95
C LEU A 317 16.66 2.67 -6.50
N GLY A 318 15.51 3.13 -5.99
CA GLY A 318 15.36 4.48 -5.46
C GLY A 318 16.27 4.74 -4.25
N GLU A 319 16.44 3.76 -3.36
CA GLU A 319 17.38 3.85 -2.24
C GLU A 319 18.84 3.95 -2.71
N MET A 320 19.21 3.20 -3.74
CA MET A 320 20.53 3.30 -4.38
C MET A 320 20.78 4.70 -4.96
N VAL A 321 19.78 5.28 -5.65
CA VAL A 321 19.85 6.66 -6.15
C VAL A 321 20.05 7.65 -5.00
N VAL A 322 19.31 7.50 -3.91
CA VAL A 322 19.49 8.32 -2.70
C VAL A 322 20.91 8.20 -2.16
N GLN A 323 21.48 7.00 -2.10
CA GLN A 323 22.85 6.80 -1.64
C GLN A 323 23.88 7.46 -2.56
N GLN A 324 23.70 7.31 -3.88
CA GLN A 324 24.69 7.73 -4.88
C GLN A 324 24.64 9.23 -5.19
N GLU A 325 23.47 9.86 -5.06
CA GLU A 325 23.23 11.20 -5.59
C GLU A 325 22.79 12.23 -4.53
N SER A 326 22.78 11.85 -3.25
CA SER A 326 22.52 12.78 -2.14
C SER A 326 23.63 13.80 -1.92
N GLY A 327 24.87 13.52 -2.33
CA GLY A 327 26.01 14.43 -2.15
C GLY A 327 26.20 14.81 -0.68
N ASN A 328 26.13 16.11 -0.38
CA ASN A 328 26.27 16.66 0.97
C ASN A 328 24.92 16.89 1.69
N LEU A 329 23.81 16.40 1.15
CA LEU A 329 22.50 16.53 1.78
C LEU A 329 22.42 15.69 3.06
N ASN A 330 21.77 16.21 4.10
CA ASN A 330 21.42 15.41 5.27
C ASN A 330 20.21 14.54 4.92
N VAL A 331 20.45 13.25 4.67
CA VAL A 331 19.41 12.33 4.19
C VAL A 331 19.17 11.19 5.17
N ALA A 332 17.91 10.79 5.29
CA ALA A 332 17.53 9.53 5.92
C ALA A 332 16.42 8.83 5.12
N ILE A 333 16.35 7.51 5.29
CA ILE A 333 15.36 6.64 4.63
C ILE A 333 14.46 6.02 5.70
N VAL A 334 13.15 6.13 5.53
CA VAL A 334 12.17 5.43 6.37
C VAL A 334 11.52 4.33 5.55
N ARG A 335 11.50 3.10 6.08
CA ARG A 335 10.99 1.89 5.44
C ARG A 335 9.79 1.35 6.23
N PRO A 336 8.57 1.78 5.92
CA PRO A 336 7.37 1.19 6.50
C PRO A 336 7.06 -0.18 5.91
N SER A 337 6.50 -1.08 6.74
CA SER A 337 5.83 -2.31 6.28
C SER A 337 4.42 -2.01 5.74
N ILE A 338 3.48 -2.96 5.84
CA ILE A 338 2.12 -2.79 5.33
C ILE A 338 1.41 -1.73 6.18
N VAL A 339 1.17 -0.54 5.61
CA VAL A 339 0.55 0.56 6.35
C VAL A 339 -0.96 0.37 6.48
N GLY A 340 -1.45 0.26 7.71
CA GLY A 340 -2.86 0.12 8.07
C GLY A 340 -3.53 1.43 8.49
N ALA A 341 -4.72 1.33 9.11
CA ALA A 341 -5.42 2.48 9.70
C ALA A 341 -4.64 3.10 10.87
N THR A 342 -5.04 4.30 11.29
CA THR A 342 -4.50 4.94 12.49
C THR A 342 -4.79 4.10 13.73
N TRP A 343 -3.82 4.01 14.63
CA TRP A 343 -3.97 3.35 15.92
C TRP A 343 -4.55 4.31 16.97
N GLN A 344 -3.91 5.46 17.16
CA GLN A 344 -4.26 6.42 18.20
C GLN A 344 -4.69 7.76 17.61
N GLU A 345 -3.93 8.30 16.64
CA GLU A 345 -4.02 9.70 16.27
C GLU A 345 -4.37 9.95 14.79
N PRO A 346 -5.11 11.04 14.48
CA PRO A 346 -5.77 11.95 15.43
C PRO A 346 -6.96 11.29 16.15
N PHE A 347 -7.42 10.14 15.67
CA PHE A 347 -8.35 9.24 16.35
C PHE A 347 -8.19 7.82 15.78
N PRO A 348 -8.56 6.76 16.53
CA PRO A 348 -8.40 5.38 16.09
C PRO A 348 -9.22 5.01 14.85
N GLY A 349 -8.66 4.14 14.01
CA GLY A 349 -9.34 3.51 12.87
C GLY A 349 -9.55 4.41 11.65
N TRP A 350 -8.95 5.60 11.59
CA TRP A 350 -9.04 6.42 10.39
C TRP A 350 -8.29 5.75 9.22
N VAL A 351 -8.97 5.64 8.09
CA VAL A 351 -8.43 5.10 6.85
C VAL A 351 -9.20 5.66 5.66
N ASP A 352 -8.49 6.01 4.58
CA ASP A 352 -9.12 6.45 3.34
C ASP A 352 -8.55 5.79 2.07
N ASN A 353 -7.65 4.82 2.24
CA ASN A 353 -7.18 3.96 1.17
C ASN A 353 -7.99 2.66 1.11
N LEU A 354 -8.14 2.12 -0.10
CA LEU A 354 -8.77 0.82 -0.33
C LEU A 354 -7.74 -0.28 -0.64
N ASN A 355 -6.45 0.05 -0.59
CA ASN A 355 -5.37 -0.84 -0.96
C ASN A 355 -5.03 -1.82 0.17
N GLY A 356 -4.50 -2.98 -0.17
CA GLY A 356 -3.99 -3.96 0.79
C GLY A 356 -5.05 -4.44 1.81
N PRO A 357 -4.80 -4.31 3.13
CA PRO A 357 -5.69 -4.84 4.18
C PRO A 357 -7.13 -4.29 4.13
N SER A 358 -7.30 -3.00 3.84
CA SER A 358 -8.62 -2.36 3.76
C SER A 358 -9.53 -3.04 2.73
N GLY A 359 -8.98 -3.35 1.54
CA GLY A 359 -9.69 -4.03 0.47
C GLY A 359 -10.06 -5.47 0.84
N LEU A 360 -9.16 -6.20 1.51
CA LEU A 360 -9.41 -7.56 1.99
C LEU A 360 -10.50 -7.61 3.06
N ILE A 361 -10.49 -6.67 4.03
CA ILE A 361 -11.54 -6.54 5.05
C ILE A 361 -12.89 -6.30 4.39
N ILE A 362 -12.98 -5.38 3.42
CA ILE A 362 -14.23 -5.11 2.68
C ILE A 362 -14.68 -6.37 1.92
N ALA A 363 -13.78 -7.04 1.22
CA ALA A 363 -14.12 -8.21 0.43
C ALA A 363 -14.62 -9.38 1.29
N ALA A 364 -13.97 -9.64 2.42
CA ALA A 364 -14.41 -10.63 3.41
C ALA A 364 -15.75 -10.22 4.05
N GLY A 365 -15.87 -8.97 4.51
CA GLY A 365 -17.05 -8.47 5.21
C GLY A 365 -18.30 -8.25 4.34
N LYS A 366 -18.14 -8.08 3.03
CA LYS A 366 -19.27 -8.11 2.08
C LYS A 366 -19.57 -9.54 1.58
N GLY A 367 -18.79 -10.54 1.99
CA GLY A 367 -18.98 -11.94 1.61
C GLY A 367 -18.56 -12.27 0.18
N PHE A 368 -17.70 -11.45 -0.42
CA PHE A 368 -17.13 -11.69 -1.75
C PHE A 368 -15.91 -12.61 -1.69
N LEU A 369 -15.12 -12.51 -0.62
CA LEU A 369 -13.96 -13.34 -0.39
C LEU A 369 -14.31 -14.50 0.53
N ARG A 370 -14.03 -15.73 0.08
CA ARG A 370 -14.36 -16.99 0.77
C ARG A 370 -13.14 -17.82 1.12
N SER A 371 -12.07 -17.69 0.34
CA SER A 371 -10.84 -18.44 0.52
C SER A 371 -9.68 -17.58 0.07
N ILE A 372 -8.60 -17.56 0.84
CA ILE A 372 -7.34 -16.89 0.50
C ILE A 372 -6.23 -17.93 0.56
N LYS A 373 -5.37 -17.97 -0.46
CA LYS A 373 -4.16 -18.77 -0.40
C LYS A 373 -3.12 -18.07 0.49
N ALA A 374 -2.82 -18.66 1.64
CA ALA A 374 -2.00 -18.05 2.67
C ALA A 374 -1.31 -19.09 3.54
N THR A 375 -0.18 -18.70 4.12
CA THR A 375 0.44 -19.36 5.27
C THR A 375 -0.17 -18.73 6.53
N PRO A 376 -1.13 -19.37 7.22
CA PRO A 376 -1.90 -18.69 8.27
C PRO A 376 -1.04 -18.23 9.46
N MET A 377 0.07 -18.94 9.70
CA MET A 377 1.02 -18.67 10.77
C MET A 377 2.10 -17.65 10.38
N ALA A 378 2.17 -17.24 9.12
CA ALA A 378 3.08 -16.17 8.71
C ALA A 378 2.71 -14.85 9.41
N VAL A 379 3.73 -14.09 9.80
CA VAL A 379 3.60 -12.78 10.41
C VAL A 379 2.97 -11.81 9.40
N ALA A 380 1.91 -11.15 9.84
CA ALA A 380 1.27 -10.05 9.15
C ALA A 380 1.96 -8.76 9.58
N ASP A 381 3.00 -8.36 8.83
CA ASP A 381 3.79 -7.14 9.08
C ASP A 381 3.00 -5.85 8.79
N LEU A 382 1.97 -5.61 9.59
CA LEU A 382 1.10 -4.45 9.54
C LEU A 382 1.62 -3.37 10.51
N ILE A 383 1.67 -2.12 10.06
CA ILE A 383 2.08 -0.97 10.89
C ILE A 383 1.02 0.14 10.81
N PRO A 384 0.57 0.73 11.93
CA PRO A 384 -0.35 1.85 11.90
C PRO A 384 0.25 3.08 11.21
N VAL A 385 -0.54 3.81 10.42
CA VAL A 385 -0.06 4.97 9.65
C VAL A 385 0.47 6.10 10.55
N ASP A 386 -0.14 6.30 11.72
CA ASP A 386 0.28 7.30 12.70
C ASP A 386 1.62 6.94 13.37
N THR A 387 1.90 5.65 13.58
CA THR A 387 3.24 5.18 14.01
C THR A 387 4.31 5.54 12.97
N VAL A 388 4.04 5.27 11.68
CA VAL A 388 4.97 5.63 10.58
C VAL A 388 5.19 7.13 10.49
N VAL A 389 4.12 7.93 10.62
CA VAL A 389 4.20 9.39 10.59
C VAL A 389 4.98 9.95 11.77
N ASN A 390 4.73 9.44 12.98
CA ASN A 390 5.45 9.86 14.18
C ASN A 390 6.95 9.59 14.05
N LEU A 391 7.33 8.39 13.59
CA LEU A 391 8.72 8.07 13.28
C LEU A 391 9.28 9.01 12.20
N THR A 392 8.55 9.23 11.12
CA THR A 392 9.01 10.08 10.00
C THR A 392 9.32 11.50 10.45
N ILE A 393 8.49 12.08 11.31
CA ILE A 393 8.70 13.44 11.85
C ILE A 393 9.89 13.44 12.82
N ALA A 394 10.01 12.43 13.69
CA ALA A 394 11.17 12.31 14.58
C ALA A 394 12.49 12.14 13.81
N VAL A 395 12.48 11.33 12.74
CA VAL A 395 13.63 11.16 11.83
C VAL A 395 13.98 12.47 11.13
N GLY A 396 12.98 13.25 10.70
CA GLY A 396 13.19 14.57 10.11
C GLY A 396 13.91 15.54 11.06
N TRP A 397 13.48 15.59 12.31
CA TRP A 397 14.17 16.35 13.36
C TRP A 397 15.59 15.83 13.62
N TYR A 398 15.73 14.52 13.85
CA TYR A 398 17.02 13.92 14.19
C TYR A 398 18.05 14.14 13.09
N THR A 399 17.66 13.94 11.82
CA THR A 399 18.52 14.13 10.64
C THR A 399 18.97 15.58 10.51
N ALA A 400 18.08 16.55 10.75
CA ALA A 400 18.40 17.97 10.66
C ALA A 400 19.36 18.42 11.76
N VAL A 401 19.15 17.95 13.00
CA VAL A 401 19.89 18.38 14.19
C VAL A 401 21.23 17.67 14.32
N HIS A 402 21.26 16.35 14.17
CA HIS A 402 22.46 15.55 14.41
C HIS A 402 23.36 15.41 13.18
N ARG A 403 22.82 15.66 11.99
CA ARG A 403 23.52 15.56 10.69
C ARG A 403 24.43 14.32 10.59
N PRO A 404 23.85 13.10 10.64
CA PRO A 404 24.64 11.87 10.59
C PRO A 404 25.56 11.83 9.37
N LYS A 405 26.79 11.34 9.54
CA LYS A 405 27.79 11.26 8.45
C LYS A 405 27.37 10.32 7.31
N SER A 406 26.52 9.35 7.61
CA SER A 406 25.99 8.39 6.65
C SER A 406 24.47 8.41 6.67
N THR A 407 23.85 8.12 5.53
CA THR A 407 22.39 7.97 5.42
C THR A 407 21.90 6.87 6.37
N LEU A 408 21.13 7.26 7.38
CA LEU A 408 20.50 6.32 8.31
C LEU A 408 19.19 5.78 7.72
N ILE A 409 18.93 4.50 8.00
CA ILE A 409 17.73 3.79 7.56
C ILE A 409 16.94 3.39 8.79
N TYR A 410 15.63 3.64 8.77
CA TYR A 410 14.74 3.36 9.89
C TYR A 410 13.63 2.42 9.44
N HIS A 411 13.58 1.23 10.01
CA HIS A 411 12.48 0.29 9.82
C HIS A 411 11.28 0.69 10.68
N SER A 412 10.10 0.82 10.05
CA SER A 412 8.81 0.98 10.72
C SER A 412 7.98 -0.27 10.49
N THR A 413 8.31 -1.30 11.27
CA THR A 413 7.74 -2.65 11.15
C THR A 413 7.25 -3.13 12.51
N SER A 414 6.35 -4.12 12.51
CA SER A 414 5.82 -4.70 13.73
C SER A 414 6.25 -6.15 13.95
N GLY A 415 6.72 -6.86 12.91
CA GLY A 415 6.95 -8.30 12.97
C GLY A 415 7.94 -8.74 14.04
N ASN A 416 9.01 -7.98 14.26
CA ASN A 416 10.00 -8.31 15.29
C ASN A 416 9.58 -7.82 16.69
N LEU A 417 8.98 -6.64 16.77
CA LEU A 417 8.71 -5.97 18.05
C LEU A 417 7.37 -6.39 18.68
N ASN A 418 6.35 -6.68 17.88
CA ASN A 418 5.01 -7.05 18.32
C ASN A 418 4.28 -7.90 17.26
N PRO A 419 4.69 -9.16 17.03
CA PRO A 419 4.17 -9.97 15.93
C PRO A 419 2.67 -10.28 16.06
N CYS A 420 1.97 -10.23 14.93
CA CYS A 420 0.61 -10.78 14.77
C CYS A 420 0.57 -11.61 13.49
N ASN A 421 0.01 -12.82 13.53
CA ASN A 421 -0.11 -13.66 12.32
C ASN A 421 -1.44 -13.46 11.59
N TRP A 422 -1.47 -13.84 10.31
CA TRP A 422 -2.65 -13.71 9.45
C TRP A 422 -3.88 -14.46 9.98
N TYR A 423 -3.67 -15.61 10.64
CA TYR A 423 -4.77 -16.39 11.23
C TYR A 423 -5.50 -15.62 12.33
N LYS A 424 -4.76 -15.12 13.34
CA LYS A 424 -5.31 -14.35 14.45
C LYS A 424 -5.97 -13.07 13.94
N MET A 425 -5.34 -12.39 12.98
CA MET A 425 -5.92 -11.20 12.35
C MET A 425 -7.24 -11.51 11.63
N GLY A 426 -7.26 -12.57 10.81
CA GLY A 426 -8.45 -12.99 10.07
C GLY A 426 -9.63 -13.38 10.98
N LEU A 427 -9.35 -14.14 12.04
CA LEU A 427 -10.36 -14.48 13.06
C LEU A 427 -10.95 -13.23 13.70
N GLN A 428 -10.10 -12.29 14.13
CA GLN A 428 -10.55 -11.07 14.79
C GLN A 428 -11.35 -10.17 13.84
N VAL A 429 -10.95 -10.07 12.55
CA VAL A 429 -11.71 -9.37 11.53
C VAL A 429 -13.11 -9.98 11.36
N LEU A 430 -13.21 -11.30 11.20
CA LEU A 430 -14.49 -11.98 11.03
C LEU A 430 -15.39 -11.88 12.28
N ALA A 431 -14.81 -12.02 13.48
CA ALA A 431 -15.53 -11.84 14.75
C ALA A 431 -16.08 -10.41 14.88
N THR A 432 -15.29 -9.41 14.48
CA THR A 432 -15.72 -8.01 14.49
C THR A 432 -16.85 -7.77 13.49
N ILE A 433 -16.75 -8.32 12.28
CA ILE A 433 -17.79 -8.21 11.24
C ILE A 433 -19.10 -8.89 11.68
N GLU A 434 -19.04 -9.98 12.44
CA GLU A 434 -20.25 -10.60 13.00
C GLU A 434 -20.94 -9.68 14.01
N LYS A 435 -20.17 -8.97 14.85
CA LYS A 435 -20.69 -7.98 15.80
C LYS A 435 -21.18 -6.71 15.09
N ILE A 436 -20.45 -6.26 14.07
CA ILE A 436 -20.59 -4.96 13.38
C ILE A 436 -20.61 -5.18 11.86
N PRO A 437 -21.69 -5.77 11.32
CA PRO A 437 -21.73 -6.14 9.92
C PRO A 437 -21.81 -4.94 8.99
N PHE A 438 -21.22 -5.13 7.80
CA PHE A 438 -21.36 -4.19 6.70
C PHE A 438 -22.75 -4.32 6.08
N GLU A 439 -23.29 -3.19 5.62
CA GLU A 439 -24.60 -3.16 4.98
C GLU A 439 -24.57 -3.88 3.64
N SER A 440 -25.72 -4.37 3.18
CA SER A 440 -25.89 -4.95 1.84
C SER A 440 -24.83 -5.99 1.46
N ALA A 441 -24.38 -6.81 2.41
CA ALA A 441 -23.46 -7.91 2.15
C ALA A 441 -24.05 -8.85 1.07
N PHE A 442 -23.22 -9.25 0.12
CA PHE A 442 -23.63 -10.16 -0.95
C PHE A 442 -23.92 -11.57 -0.39
N ARG A 443 -23.14 -11.98 0.61
CA ARG A 443 -23.27 -13.26 1.32
C ARG A 443 -22.93 -13.07 2.78
N ARG A 444 -23.26 -14.07 3.60
CA ARG A 444 -22.76 -14.12 4.96
C ARG A 444 -21.22 -14.14 4.95
N PRO A 445 -20.56 -13.20 5.64
CA PRO A 445 -19.11 -13.17 5.77
C PRO A 445 -18.61 -14.48 6.37
N ASN A 446 -17.67 -15.11 5.68
CA ASN A 446 -16.89 -16.25 6.13
C ASN A 446 -15.78 -16.44 5.08
N ALA A 447 -14.54 -16.36 5.53
CA ALA A 447 -13.35 -16.47 4.69
C ALA A 447 -12.34 -17.37 5.41
N ASP A 448 -11.87 -18.40 4.73
CA ASP A 448 -10.87 -19.33 5.24
C ASP A 448 -9.53 -19.17 4.53
N PHE A 449 -8.49 -19.70 5.15
CA PHE A 449 -7.16 -19.80 4.55
C PHE A 449 -6.93 -21.18 3.95
N THR A 450 -6.26 -21.23 2.80
CA THR A 450 -5.87 -22.47 2.13
C THR A 450 -4.38 -22.46 1.83
N THR A 451 -3.69 -23.57 2.05
CA THR A 451 -2.25 -23.69 1.75
C THR A 451 -2.00 -24.41 0.42
N ASN A 452 -2.92 -25.28 -0.02
CA ASN A 452 -2.78 -26.06 -1.25
C ASN A 452 -3.34 -25.32 -2.48
N ASN A 453 -2.59 -25.37 -3.59
CA ASN A 453 -3.00 -24.87 -4.90
C ASN A 453 -4.28 -25.52 -5.41
N PHE A 454 -4.45 -26.83 -5.26
CA PHE A 454 -5.64 -27.53 -5.75
C PHE A 454 -6.91 -27.04 -5.05
N THR A 455 -6.87 -26.96 -3.72
CA THR A 455 -7.96 -26.45 -2.89
C THR A 455 -8.27 -24.98 -3.23
N THR A 456 -7.23 -24.17 -3.44
CA THR A 456 -7.37 -22.77 -3.87
C THR A 456 -8.09 -22.68 -5.23
N GLN A 457 -7.70 -23.48 -6.23
CA GLN A 457 -8.34 -23.49 -7.54
C GLN A 457 -9.80 -23.95 -7.46
N TYR A 458 -10.07 -24.99 -6.68
CA TYR A 458 -11.43 -25.48 -6.42
C TYR A 458 -12.30 -24.37 -5.82
N TRP A 459 -11.87 -23.71 -4.76
CA TRP A 459 -12.64 -22.64 -4.13
C TRP A 459 -12.77 -21.40 -5.02
N ASN A 460 -11.76 -21.07 -5.82
CA ASN A 460 -11.86 -20.00 -6.81
C ASN A 460 -12.90 -20.30 -7.90
N ALA A 461 -13.00 -21.55 -8.35
CA ALA A 461 -14.03 -21.96 -9.29
C ALA A 461 -15.43 -21.95 -8.65
N VAL A 462 -15.59 -22.65 -7.53
CA VAL A 462 -16.90 -22.95 -6.91
C VAL A 462 -17.44 -21.81 -6.08
N SER A 463 -16.60 -21.17 -5.25
CA SER A 463 -17.04 -20.15 -4.30
C SER A 463 -16.95 -18.72 -4.84
N HIS A 464 -16.03 -18.45 -5.77
CA HIS A 464 -15.83 -17.11 -6.34
C HIS A 464 -16.44 -16.96 -7.76
N ARG A 465 -15.97 -17.74 -8.74
CA ARG A 465 -16.34 -17.55 -10.17
C ARG A 465 -17.74 -18.05 -10.52
N ALA A 466 -18.09 -19.29 -10.19
CA ALA A 466 -19.38 -19.89 -10.56
C ALA A 466 -20.57 -19.03 -10.09
N PRO A 467 -20.59 -18.52 -8.85
CA PRO A 467 -21.72 -17.70 -8.41
C PRO A 467 -21.76 -16.31 -9.02
N ALA A 468 -20.60 -15.76 -9.38
CA ALA A 468 -20.54 -14.51 -10.13
C ALA A 468 -21.13 -14.67 -11.54
N ILE A 469 -20.88 -15.80 -12.20
CA ILE A 469 -21.48 -16.16 -13.49
C ILE A 469 -23.00 -16.32 -13.36
N ILE A 470 -23.46 -17.07 -12.35
CA ILE A 470 -24.89 -17.27 -12.09
C ILE A 470 -25.59 -15.93 -11.84
N TYR A 471 -24.98 -15.05 -11.05
CA TYR A 471 -25.54 -13.73 -10.77
C TYR A 471 -25.54 -12.83 -12.02
N ASP A 472 -24.48 -12.83 -12.81
CA ASP A 472 -24.43 -12.07 -14.07
C ASP A 472 -25.44 -12.59 -15.10
N PHE A 473 -25.71 -13.90 -15.13
CA PHE A 473 -26.79 -14.47 -15.92
C PHE A 473 -28.16 -13.97 -15.45
N TYR A 474 -28.42 -13.96 -14.14
CA TYR A 474 -29.63 -13.36 -13.56
C TYR A 474 -29.76 -11.86 -13.89
N LEU A 475 -28.67 -11.09 -13.83
CA LEU A 475 -28.69 -9.68 -14.23
C LEU A 475 -29.08 -9.53 -15.70
N ARG A 476 -28.53 -10.35 -16.60
CA ARG A 476 -28.91 -10.33 -18.03
C ARG A 476 -30.40 -10.64 -18.23
N LEU A 477 -30.92 -11.67 -17.54
CA LEU A 477 -32.35 -12.02 -17.59
C LEU A 477 -33.26 -10.90 -17.08
N THR A 478 -32.79 -10.05 -16.17
CA THR A 478 -33.53 -8.90 -15.63
C THR A 478 -33.24 -7.59 -16.36
N GLY A 479 -32.61 -7.63 -17.54
CA GLY A 479 -32.27 -6.45 -18.35
C GLY A 479 -31.15 -5.57 -17.79
N ARG A 480 -30.39 -6.08 -16.81
CA ARG A 480 -29.29 -5.35 -16.15
C ARG A 480 -27.94 -5.78 -16.73
N LYS A 481 -26.97 -4.86 -16.71
CA LYS A 481 -25.60 -5.13 -17.22
C LYS A 481 -24.86 -6.09 -16.27
N PRO A 482 -24.21 -7.15 -16.80
CA PRO A 482 -23.37 -8.05 -16.00
C PRO A 482 -22.16 -7.31 -15.44
N ARG A 483 -21.77 -7.61 -14.20
CA ARG A 483 -20.69 -6.93 -13.48
C ARG A 483 -19.96 -7.80 -12.45
N MET A 484 -20.58 -8.85 -11.93
CA MET A 484 -20.04 -9.63 -10.83
C MET A 484 -18.80 -10.41 -11.22
N LEU A 485 -18.74 -10.97 -12.43
CA LEU A 485 -17.56 -11.70 -12.87
C LEU A 485 -16.35 -10.77 -13.01
N LYS A 486 -16.58 -9.55 -13.52
CA LYS A 486 -15.55 -8.51 -13.61
C LYS A 486 -15.03 -8.13 -12.22
N LEU A 487 -15.93 -8.02 -11.24
CA LEU A 487 -15.58 -7.74 -9.84
C LEU A 487 -14.72 -8.86 -9.23
N MET A 488 -15.16 -10.11 -9.37
CA MET A 488 -14.43 -11.27 -8.82
C MET A 488 -13.06 -11.45 -9.48
N ASN A 489 -12.95 -11.27 -10.79
CA ASN A 489 -11.66 -11.39 -11.48
C ASN A 489 -10.66 -10.31 -11.01
N ARG A 490 -11.13 -9.09 -10.73
CA ARG A 490 -10.30 -8.03 -10.15
C ARG A 490 -9.87 -8.39 -8.74
N LEU A 491 -10.80 -8.83 -7.89
CA LEU A 491 -10.51 -9.27 -6.52
C LEU A 491 -9.42 -10.36 -6.51
N LEU A 492 -9.58 -11.41 -7.31
CA LEU A 492 -8.63 -12.52 -7.37
C LEU A 492 -7.25 -12.09 -7.88
N ARG A 493 -7.20 -11.16 -8.85
CA ARG A 493 -5.94 -10.56 -9.31
C ARG A 493 -5.27 -9.74 -8.20
N THR A 494 -6.03 -8.96 -7.43
CA THR A 494 -5.48 -8.23 -6.28
C THR A 494 -4.91 -9.19 -5.23
N ILE A 495 -5.63 -10.28 -4.91
CA ILE A 495 -5.15 -11.29 -3.96
C ILE A 495 -3.87 -11.98 -4.46
N SER A 496 -3.78 -12.33 -5.74
CA SER A 496 -2.58 -12.96 -6.28
C SER A 496 -1.35 -12.06 -6.21
N MET A 497 -1.51 -10.73 -6.34
CA MET A 497 -0.40 -9.78 -6.16
C MET A 497 0.06 -9.67 -4.70
N LEU A 498 -0.81 -9.98 -3.73
CA LEU A 498 -0.50 -9.97 -2.30
C LEU A 498 0.02 -11.32 -1.79
N GLU A 499 -0.11 -12.38 -2.59
CA GLU A 499 0.17 -13.76 -2.18
C GLU A 499 1.59 -13.90 -1.64
N TYR A 500 2.59 -13.27 -2.28
CA TYR A 500 3.97 -13.29 -1.77
C TYR A 500 4.06 -12.76 -0.33
N PHE A 501 3.45 -11.61 -0.05
CA PHE A 501 3.48 -10.97 1.27
C PHE A 501 2.70 -11.72 2.34
N ILE A 502 1.64 -12.42 1.94
CA ILE A 502 0.79 -13.19 2.86
C ILE A 502 1.44 -14.53 3.24
N ASN A 503 2.30 -15.09 2.39
CA ASN A 503 2.87 -16.42 2.58
C ASN A 503 4.29 -16.42 3.18
N HIS A 504 4.93 -15.26 3.34
CA HIS A 504 6.29 -15.13 3.87
C HIS A 504 6.31 -14.31 5.16
N SER A 505 7.40 -14.42 5.90
CA SER A 505 7.69 -13.63 7.10
C SER A 505 9.15 -13.21 7.03
N TRP A 506 9.44 -12.07 7.63
CA TRP A 506 10.76 -11.45 7.61
C TRP A 506 11.21 -11.14 9.01
N GLU A 507 12.52 -11.13 9.17
CA GLU A 507 13.19 -10.60 10.35
C GLU A 507 13.76 -9.21 10.01
N TRP A 508 13.38 -8.21 10.79
CA TRP A 508 13.74 -6.81 10.60
C TRP A 508 14.68 -6.31 11.68
N SER A 509 15.89 -5.89 11.33
CA SER A 509 16.72 -5.14 12.29
C SER A 509 16.07 -3.77 12.55
N THR A 510 16.00 -3.35 13.81
CA THR A 510 15.35 -2.08 14.24
C THR A 510 16.28 -1.18 15.04
N ASN A 511 17.59 -1.37 14.91
CA ASN A 511 18.60 -0.75 15.75
C ASN A 511 18.54 0.79 15.72
N ASN A 512 18.44 1.41 14.55
CA ASN A 512 18.33 2.86 14.37
C ASN A 512 16.99 3.39 14.88
N THR A 513 15.89 2.66 14.64
CA THR A 513 14.56 3.02 15.17
C THR A 513 14.52 3.00 16.69
N GLU A 514 15.11 1.97 17.32
CA GLU A 514 15.18 1.85 18.77
C GLU A 514 16.15 2.85 19.39
N MET A 515 17.30 3.10 18.73
CA MET A 515 18.22 4.18 19.11
C MET A 515 17.50 5.52 19.12
N LEU A 516 16.80 5.88 18.03
CA LEU A 516 16.06 7.13 17.95
C LEU A 516 15.02 7.25 19.07
N LEU A 517 14.27 6.17 19.35
CA LEU A 517 13.30 6.17 20.44
C LEU A 517 13.96 6.45 21.80
N SER A 518 15.15 5.91 22.04
CA SER A 518 15.89 6.10 23.29
C SER A 518 16.45 7.52 23.48
N GLU A 519 16.74 8.21 22.38
CA GLU A 519 17.20 9.61 22.39
C GLU A 519 16.06 10.62 22.62
N LEU A 520 14.80 10.21 22.45
CA LEU A 520 13.66 11.11 22.63
C LEU A 520 13.39 11.40 24.10
N SER A 521 13.10 12.68 24.40
CA SER A 521 12.59 13.07 25.71
C SER A 521 11.25 12.38 26.01
N PRO A 522 10.85 12.22 27.29
CA PRO A 522 9.55 11.63 27.63
C PRO A 522 8.36 12.34 26.98
N GLU A 523 8.46 13.67 26.80
CA GLU A 523 7.41 14.45 26.14
C GLU A 523 7.41 14.21 24.62
N ASP A 524 8.58 14.09 23.98
CA ASP A 524 8.68 13.73 22.57
C ASP A 524 8.20 12.30 22.31
N GLN A 525 8.52 11.34 23.18
CA GLN A 525 7.99 9.97 23.10
C GLN A 525 6.47 9.96 23.25
N ARG A 526 5.91 10.82 24.10
CA ARG A 526 4.46 10.94 24.28
C ARG A 526 3.77 11.56 23.06
N VAL A 527 4.34 12.64 22.51
CA VAL A 527 3.75 13.36 21.38
C VAL A 527 3.98 12.62 20.07
N PHE A 528 5.18 12.09 19.82
CA PHE A 528 5.57 11.40 18.59
C PHE A 528 5.80 9.92 18.86
N ASN A 529 4.86 9.25 19.54
CA ASN A 529 4.99 7.83 19.86
C ASN A 529 5.03 6.96 18.60
N PHE A 530 6.11 6.21 18.42
CA PHE A 530 6.21 5.18 17.38
C PHE A 530 6.60 3.80 17.94
N ASP A 531 6.43 3.58 19.25
CA ASP A 531 6.67 2.28 19.87
C ASP A 531 5.48 1.33 19.68
N VAL A 532 5.60 0.44 18.69
CA VAL A 532 4.56 -0.54 18.34
C VAL A 532 4.40 -1.65 19.39
N ARG A 533 5.31 -1.82 20.36
CA ARG A 533 5.21 -2.83 21.43
C ARG A 533 3.99 -2.61 22.32
N GLN A 534 3.53 -1.36 22.39
CA GLN A 534 2.37 -0.93 23.17
C GLN A 534 1.03 -1.21 22.46
N LEU A 535 1.05 -1.60 21.18
CA LEU A 535 -0.15 -1.85 20.37
C LEU A 535 -0.91 -3.10 20.83
N ASN A 536 -2.18 -2.93 21.19
CA ASN A 536 -3.10 -4.05 21.36
C ASN A 536 -3.74 -4.44 20.02
N TRP A 537 -3.33 -5.59 19.47
CA TRP A 537 -3.83 -6.07 18.18
C TRP A 537 -5.33 -6.27 18.09
N LEU A 538 -5.99 -6.74 19.17
CA LEU A 538 -7.43 -7.02 19.15
C LEU A 538 -8.24 -5.73 19.02
N GLU A 539 -7.90 -4.73 19.84
CA GLU A 539 -8.51 -3.41 19.82
C GLU A 539 -8.21 -2.68 18.50
N TYR A 540 -6.96 -2.75 18.03
CA TYR A 540 -6.56 -2.13 16.77
C TYR A 540 -7.37 -2.68 15.59
N ILE A 541 -7.51 -4.01 15.48
CA ILE A 541 -8.28 -4.64 14.41
C ILE A 541 -9.77 -4.28 14.50
N GLU A 542 -10.34 -4.24 15.71
CA GLU A 542 -11.74 -3.81 15.91
C GLU A 542 -11.95 -2.38 15.41
N ASN A 543 -11.08 -1.45 15.82
CA ASN A 543 -11.11 -0.06 15.39
C ASN A 543 -10.87 0.08 13.88
N TYR A 544 -10.01 -0.74 13.28
CA TYR A 544 -9.77 -0.75 11.85
C TYR A 544 -11.02 -1.18 11.07
N VAL A 545 -11.68 -2.28 11.46
CA VAL A 545 -12.93 -2.74 10.82
C VAL A 545 -14.05 -1.68 10.94
N LEU A 546 -14.18 -1.04 12.11
CA LEU A 546 -15.07 0.09 12.33
C LEU A 546 -14.75 1.28 11.41
N GLY A 547 -13.46 1.60 11.29
CA GLY A 547 -12.91 2.59 10.38
C GLY A 547 -13.28 2.35 8.92
N VAL A 548 -13.09 1.12 8.46
CA VAL A 548 -13.48 0.69 7.11
C VAL A 548 -14.98 0.91 6.87
N LYS A 549 -15.84 0.52 7.83
CA LYS A 549 -17.29 0.74 7.73
C LYS A 549 -17.62 2.24 7.59
N LYS A 550 -17.04 3.06 8.46
CA LYS A 550 -17.38 4.48 8.58
C LYS A 550 -16.80 5.34 7.46
N TYR A 551 -15.52 5.17 7.14
CA TYR A 551 -14.79 6.10 6.28
C TYR A 551 -14.73 5.62 4.82
N LEU A 552 -14.57 4.32 4.58
CA LEU A 552 -14.48 3.77 3.23
C LEU A 552 -15.85 3.41 2.66
N LEU A 553 -16.66 2.67 3.43
CA LEU A 553 -18.01 2.29 3.02
C LEU A 553 -19.03 3.42 3.21
N LYS A 554 -18.71 4.41 4.05
CA LYS A 554 -19.59 5.54 4.40
C LYS A 554 -20.93 5.05 4.98
N GLU A 555 -20.87 4.01 5.80
CA GLU A 555 -22.01 3.41 6.49
C GLU A 555 -22.09 3.91 7.93
N ASP A 556 -23.31 4.19 8.39
CA ASP A 556 -23.56 4.62 9.77
C ASP A 556 -23.57 3.41 10.72
N LEU A 557 -23.14 3.61 11.96
CA LEU A 557 -23.28 2.64 13.03
C LEU A 557 -24.77 2.41 13.39
N ALA A 558 -25.64 3.41 13.18
CA ALA A 558 -27.08 3.25 13.33
C ALA A 558 -27.68 2.18 12.39
N GLY A 559 -27.01 1.86 11.27
CA GLY A 559 -27.41 0.82 10.32
C GLY A 559 -27.15 -0.62 10.78
N ILE A 560 -26.43 -0.83 11.88
CA ILE A 560 -26.03 -2.17 12.37
C ILE A 560 -27.22 -3.13 12.58
N PRO A 561 -28.35 -2.74 13.20
CA PRO A 561 -29.49 -3.64 13.39
C PRO A 561 -30.07 -4.14 12.06
N LYS A 562 -30.20 -3.25 11.06
CA LYS A 562 -30.68 -3.59 9.70
C LYS A 562 -29.71 -4.54 9.01
N ALA A 563 -28.39 -4.28 9.11
CA ALA A 563 -27.36 -5.16 8.55
C ALA A 563 -27.37 -6.55 9.21
N LYS A 564 -27.55 -6.65 10.54
CA LYS A 564 -27.73 -7.94 11.24
C LYS A 564 -28.96 -8.69 10.76
N GLN A 565 -30.08 -8.00 10.53
CA GLN A 565 -31.29 -8.63 9.99
C GLN A 565 -31.06 -9.15 8.57
N HIS A 566 -30.37 -8.39 7.72
CA HIS A 566 -29.96 -8.83 6.39
C HIS A 566 -29.11 -10.10 6.42
N LEU A 567 -28.11 -10.17 7.31
CA LEU A 567 -27.31 -11.38 7.49
C LEU A 567 -28.12 -12.58 8.00
N LYS A 568 -29.11 -12.36 8.88
CA LYS A 568 -30.05 -13.42 9.30
C LYS A 568 -30.89 -13.93 8.13
N ARG A 569 -31.35 -13.04 7.24
CA ARG A 569 -32.08 -13.44 6.01
C ARG A 569 -31.18 -14.27 5.09
N LEU A 570 -29.94 -13.83 4.85
CA LEU A 570 -28.98 -14.58 4.05
C LEU A 570 -28.67 -15.96 4.64
N ARG A 571 -28.56 -16.06 5.96
CA ARG A 571 -28.41 -17.34 6.67
C ARG A 571 -29.60 -18.26 6.41
N ASN A 572 -30.82 -17.74 6.54
CA ASN A 572 -32.03 -18.53 6.32
C ASN A 572 -32.16 -18.97 4.85
N ILE A 573 -31.82 -18.10 3.89
CA ILE A 573 -31.75 -18.44 2.46
C ILE A 573 -30.74 -19.57 2.23
N HIS A 574 -29.56 -19.49 2.85
CA HIS A 574 -28.54 -20.54 2.75
C HIS A 574 -29.02 -21.88 3.31
N TYR A 575 -29.62 -21.89 4.50
CA TYR A 575 -30.17 -23.12 5.08
C TYR A 575 -31.30 -23.69 4.24
N LEU A 576 -32.20 -22.84 3.74
CA LEU A 576 -33.28 -23.29 2.85
C LEU A 576 -32.72 -23.89 1.56
N PHE A 577 -31.76 -23.22 0.93
CA PHE A 577 -31.11 -23.71 -0.28
C PHE A 577 -30.41 -25.05 -0.06
N ASN A 578 -29.60 -25.18 1.01
CA ASN A 578 -28.90 -26.43 1.32
C ASN A 578 -29.88 -27.55 1.66
N THR A 579 -30.95 -27.25 2.40
CA THR A 579 -31.99 -28.23 2.74
C THR A 579 -32.72 -28.70 1.48
N ALA A 580 -33.12 -27.78 0.61
CA ALA A 580 -33.75 -28.12 -0.67
C ALA A 580 -32.82 -28.93 -1.57
N LEU A 581 -31.56 -28.53 -1.69
CA LEU A 581 -30.55 -29.28 -2.47
C LEU A 581 -30.34 -30.69 -1.90
N PHE A 582 -30.21 -30.82 -0.58
CA PHE A 582 -30.11 -32.11 0.09
C PHE A 582 -31.33 -32.99 -0.19
N LEU A 583 -32.55 -32.46 -0.06
CA LEU A 583 -33.78 -33.20 -0.33
C LEU A 583 -33.88 -33.65 -1.79
N ILE A 584 -33.48 -32.80 -2.75
CA ILE A 584 -33.46 -33.14 -4.18
C ILE A 584 -32.45 -34.27 -4.45
N VAL A 585 -31.21 -34.14 -3.97
CA VAL A 585 -30.17 -35.16 -4.14
C VAL A 585 -30.60 -36.48 -3.49
N TRP A 586 -31.12 -36.42 -2.26
CA TRP A 586 -31.63 -37.58 -1.54
C TRP A 586 -32.78 -38.27 -2.29
N ARG A 587 -33.72 -37.49 -2.84
CA ARG A 587 -34.82 -38.02 -3.66
C ARG A 587 -34.30 -38.72 -4.91
N LEU A 588 -33.30 -38.17 -5.59
CA LEU A 588 -32.67 -38.78 -6.76
C LEU A 588 -31.94 -40.09 -6.40
N LEU A 589 -31.24 -40.12 -5.26
CA LEU A 589 -30.55 -41.32 -4.76
C LEU A 589 -31.54 -42.44 -4.42
N ILE A 590 -32.63 -42.14 -3.69
CA ILE A 590 -33.71 -43.10 -3.39
C ILE A 590 -34.35 -43.62 -4.68
N ALA A 591 -34.56 -42.76 -5.68
CA ALA A 591 -35.14 -43.18 -6.96
C ALA A 591 -34.25 -44.18 -7.71
N ARG A 592 -32.92 -44.05 -7.58
CA ARG A 592 -31.94 -44.81 -8.36
C ARG A 592 -31.26 -45.97 -7.61
N SER A 593 -31.33 -46.03 -6.28
CA SER A 593 -30.63 -47.03 -5.47
C SER A 593 -31.56 -47.77 -4.50
N GLN A 594 -31.60 -49.10 -4.62
CA GLN A 594 -32.34 -49.95 -3.68
C GLN A 594 -31.78 -49.86 -2.26
N MET A 595 -30.46 -49.77 -2.12
CA MET A 595 -29.80 -49.61 -0.82
C MET A 595 -30.25 -48.31 -0.12
N ALA A 596 -30.30 -47.20 -0.87
CA ALA A 596 -30.77 -45.92 -0.34
C ALA A 596 -32.26 -45.97 0.08
N ARG A 597 -33.12 -46.67 -0.68
CA ARG A 597 -34.51 -46.92 -0.28
C ARG A 597 -34.60 -47.69 1.02
N ASN A 598 -33.84 -48.78 1.16
CA ASN A 598 -33.86 -49.62 2.35
C ASN A 598 -33.39 -48.84 3.59
N ILE A 599 -32.30 -48.07 3.47
CA ILE A 599 -31.81 -47.17 4.53
C ILE A 599 -32.87 -46.14 4.91
N TRP A 600 -33.54 -45.52 3.91
CA TRP A 600 -34.61 -44.56 4.18
C TRP A 600 -35.79 -45.17 4.94
N PHE A 601 -36.29 -46.32 4.50
CA PHE A 601 -37.38 -47.02 5.19
C PHE A 601 -36.98 -47.44 6.61
N PHE A 602 -35.75 -47.89 6.80
CA PHE A 602 -35.20 -48.19 8.12
C PHE A 602 -35.21 -46.95 9.03
N ILE A 603 -34.69 -45.81 8.56
CA ILE A 603 -34.65 -44.56 9.33
C ILE A 603 -36.06 -44.08 9.66
N VAL A 604 -36.98 -44.06 8.68
CA VAL A 604 -38.37 -43.63 8.91
C VAL A 604 -39.08 -44.56 9.89
N SER A 605 -38.90 -45.88 9.75
CA SER A 605 -39.47 -46.87 10.67
C SER A 605 -38.89 -46.72 12.09
N PHE A 606 -37.58 -46.48 12.21
CA PHE A 606 -36.93 -46.23 13.49
C PHE A 606 -37.45 -44.95 14.14
N CYS A 607 -37.53 -43.83 13.41
CA CYS A 607 -38.09 -42.57 13.91
C CYS A 607 -39.55 -42.73 14.33
N TYR A 608 -40.37 -43.45 13.55
CA TYR A 608 -41.75 -43.73 13.90
C TYR A 608 -41.84 -44.53 15.21
N LYS A 609 -41.06 -45.61 15.34
CA LYS A 609 -40.98 -46.43 16.56
C LYS A 609 -40.49 -45.62 17.77
N PHE A 610 -39.51 -44.75 17.57
CA PHE A 610 -38.96 -43.88 18.61
C PHE A 610 -39.98 -42.85 19.09
N ILE A 611 -40.70 -42.19 18.17
CA ILE A 611 -41.77 -41.24 18.49
C ILE A 611 -42.95 -41.97 19.18
N SER A 612 -43.32 -43.17 18.71
CA SER A 612 -44.37 -43.96 19.35
C SER A 612 -43.98 -44.39 20.77
N TYR A 613 -42.71 -44.71 21.00
CA TYR A 613 -42.18 -45.04 22.33
C TYR A 613 -42.27 -43.83 23.28
N PHE A 614 -41.90 -42.63 22.83
CA PHE A 614 -42.05 -41.42 23.64
C PHE A 614 -43.50 -41.05 23.91
N ARG A 615 -44.40 -41.22 22.92
CA ARG A 615 -45.84 -41.02 23.14
C ARG A 615 -46.37 -41.98 24.20
N ALA A 616 -46.08 -43.28 24.06
CA ALA A 616 -46.49 -44.29 25.04
C ALA A 616 -45.89 -44.06 26.45
N SER A 617 -44.62 -43.62 26.52
CA SER A 617 -43.95 -43.30 27.78
C SER A 617 -44.45 -42.00 28.42
N SER A 618 -44.90 -41.02 27.64
CA SER A 618 -45.51 -39.78 28.15
C SER A 618 -46.93 -39.99 28.68
N THR A 619 -47.66 -40.97 28.15
CA THR A 619 -48.99 -41.36 28.65
C THR A 619 -48.95 -42.24 29.90
N LEU A 620 -47.78 -42.78 30.27
CA LEU A 620 -47.55 -43.57 31.49
C LEU A 620 -47.12 -42.72 32.71
N LYS A 621 -47.12 -41.38 32.60
CA LYS A 621 -46.79 -40.43 33.69
C LYS A 621 -48.00 -39.60 34.18
N VAL A 622 -49.20 -40.18 34.15
CA VAL A 622 -50.39 -39.62 34.83
C VAL A 622 -50.80 -40.56 35.96
#